data_AF-A0A6G1ER63-F1
#
_entry.id   AF-A0A6G1ER63-F1
#
_cell.length_a   1.000
_cell.length_b   1.000
_cell.length_c   1.000
_cell.angle_alpha   90.00
_cell.angle_beta   90.00
_cell.angle_gamma   90.00
#
_symmetry.space_group_name_H-M   'P 1'
#
loop_
_entity.id
_entity.type
_entity.pdbx_description
1 polymer ?
#
loop_
_entity_poly.entity_id
_entity_poly.type
_entity_poly.pdbx_seq_one_letter_code
_entity_poly.pdbx_strand_id
1 'polypeptide(L)'
;MRLESALAEKEIKTPRIPVISSVDASPHSDPDRHDQEYLAWQVTSPVQWEKTVKALTGKGLEKSYGLDPGKVIAGILKRITEMQALRTLVREI
;
A
#
# COMPACT_ATOMS: atom_id res chain seq x y z
N MET A 1 -3.25 -1.80 21.83
CA MET A 1 -4.58 -1.94 21.19
C MET A 1 -4.94 -3.40 20.98
N ARG A 2 -6.24 -3.77 20.91
CA ARG A 2 -6.68 -5.15 20.64
C ARG A 2 -6.05 -5.74 19.37
N LEU A 3 -5.85 -4.92 18.33
CA LEU A 3 -5.22 -5.34 17.07
C LEU A 3 -3.73 -5.65 17.22
N GLU A 4 -2.96 -4.84 17.96
CA GLU A 4 -1.53 -5.10 18.22
C GLU A 4 -1.33 -6.44 18.94
N SER A 5 -2.14 -6.73 19.95
CA SER A 5 -2.09 -8.02 20.65
C SER A 5 -2.39 -9.19 19.71
N ALA A 6 -3.39 -9.04 18.84
CA ALA A 6 -3.72 -10.06 17.86
C ALA A 6 -2.62 -10.26 16.79
N LEU A 7 -1.91 -9.19 16.40
CA LEU A 7 -0.78 -9.26 15.46
C LEU A 7 0.44 -9.93 16.08
N ALA A 8 0.71 -9.70 17.38
CA ALA A 8 1.81 -10.34 18.10
C ALA A 8 1.68 -11.87 18.20
N GLU A 9 0.47 -12.40 18.06
CA GLU A 9 0.18 -13.84 18.03
C GLU A 9 0.31 -14.46 16.62
N LYS A 10 0.64 -13.67 15.59
CA LYS A 10 0.76 -14.14 14.20
C LYS A 10 2.20 -14.17 13.73
N GLU A 11 2.52 -15.19 12.95
CA GLU A 11 3.74 -15.21 12.15
C GLU A 11 3.57 -14.25 10.97
N ILE A 12 4.37 -13.19 10.94
CA ILE A 12 4.45 -12.25 9.82
C ILE A 12 5.72 -12.58 9.03
N LYS A 13 5.57 -12.70 7.71
CA LYS A 13 6.65 -13.08 6.80
C LYS A 13 7.12 -11.87 6.01
N THR A 14 8.41 -11.84 5.73
CA THR A 14 9.01 -10.89 4.78
C THR A 14 8.23 -10.93 3.45
N PRO A 15 7.71 -9.78 2.99
CA PRO A 15 6.97 -9.73 1.74
C PRO A 15 7.90 -9.97 0.55
N ARG A 16 7.42 -10.71 -0.45
CA ARG A 16 8.19 -11.00 -1.69
C ARG A 16 8.28 -9.81 -2.65
N ILE A 17 7.41 -8.83 -2.46
CA ILE A 17 7.32 -7.60 -3.24
C ILE A 17 7.35 -6.46 -2.23
N PRO A 18 8.13 -5.39 -2.46
CA PRO A 18 8.17 -4.25 -1.55
C PRO A 18 6.77 -3.70 -1.26
N VAL A 19 6.44 -3.54 0.04
CA VAL A 19 5.17 -2.97 0.48
C VAL A 19 5.41 -1.54 0.89
N ILE A 20 4.61 -0.60 0.39
CA ILE A 20 4.66 0.79 0.86
C ILE A 20 3.54 0.97 1.89
N SER A 21 3.92 1.42 3.09
CA SER A 21 2.96 1.66 4.17
C SER A 21 2.09 2.88 3.87
N SER A 22 0.79 2.73 4.13
CA SER A 22 -0.17 3.83 4.05
C SER A 22 0.02 4.87 5.16
N VAL A 23 0.79 4.56 6.21
CA VAL A 23 0.97 5.44 7.38
C VAL A 23 1.99 6.54 7.12
N ASP A 24 3.09 6.23 6.43
CA ASP A 24 4.20 7.16 6.24
C ASP A 24 4.68 7.31 4.78
N ALA A 25 4.14 6.50 3.86
CA ALA A 25 4.54 6.40 2.46
C ALA A 25 5.98 5.88 2.25
N SER A 26 6.49 5.06 3.16
CA SER A 26 7.82 4.43 3.09
C SER A 26 7.73 2.94 2.74
N PRO A 27 8.77 2.35 2.15
CA PRO A 27 8.85 0.90 1.97
C PRO A 27 9.09 0.18 3.32
N HIS A 28 8.36 -0.91 3.53
CA HIS A 28 8.46 -1.82 4.66
C HIS A 28 8.68 -3.23 4.14
N SER A 29 9.65 -3.95 4.71
CA SER A 29 10.05 -5.27 4.24
C SER A 29 10.50 -6.21 5.36
N ASP A 30 10.60 -5.75 6.60
CA ASP A 30 11.13 -6.57 7.68
C ASP A 30 9.99 -6.97 8.62
N PRO A 31 9.80 -8.25 8.96
CA PRO A 31 8.72 -8.67 9.86
C PRO A 31 9.00 -8.34 11.33
N ASP A 32 9.77 -7.29 11.60
CA ASP A 32 10.18 -6.90 12.94
C ASP A 32 9.02 -6.27 13.73
N ARG A 33 9.26 -6.01 15.01
CA ARG A 33 8.24 -5.41 15.89
C ARG A 33 7.78 -4.03 15.38
N HIS A 34 8.64 -3.27 14.71
CA HIS A 34 8.31 -1.94 14.22
C HIS A 34 7.32 -2.01 13.05
N ASP A 35 7.54 -2.90 12.08
CA ASP A 35 6.62 -3.09 10.96
C ASP A 35 5.27 -3.70 11.41
N GLN A 36 5.27 -4.49 12.49
CA GLN A 36 4.01 -4.95 13.12
C GLN A 36 3.19 -3.80 13.71
N GLU A 37 3.84 -2.80 14.31
CA GLU A 37 3.16 -1.61 14.83
C GLU A 37 2.52 -0.81 13.69
N TYR A 38 3.20 -0.69 12.54
CA TYR A 38 2.65 -0.06 11.33
C TYR A 38 1.38 -0.75 10.80
N LEU A 39 1.29 -2.08 10.89
CA LEU A 39 0.08 -2.82 10.56
C LEU A 39 -1.10 -2.53 11.50
N ALA A 40 -0.83 -2.13 12.75
CA ALA A 40 -1.88 -1.66 13.65
C ALA A 40 -2.22 -0.19 13.36
N TRP A 41 -1.19 0.66 13.19
CA TRP A 41 -1.35 2.09 12.95
C TRP A 41 -2.08 2.40 11.65
N GLN A 42 -2.00 1.56 10.62
CA GLN A 42 -2.74 1.78 9.37
C GLN A 42 -4.26 1.92 9.56
N VAL A 43 -4.82 1.38 10.66
CA VAL A 43 -6.26 1.45 10.95
C VAL A 43 -6.63 2.77 11.64
N THR A 44 -5.68 3.39 12.34
CA THR A 44 -5.90 4.62 13.13
C THR A 44 -5.23 5.85 12.53
N SER A 45 -4.37 5.67 11.53
CA SER A 45 -3.61 6.73 10.88
C SER A 45 -4.27 7.18 9.57
N PRO A 46 -4.11 8.44 9.18
CA PRO A 46 -4.54 8.90 7.87
C PRO A 46 -3.79 8.17 6.75
N VAL A 47 -4.51 7.81 5.69
CA VAL A 47 -3.93 7.16 4.51
C VAL A 47 -3.14 8.18 3.69
N GLN A 48 -1.82 8.02 3.65
CA GLN A 48 -0.86 8.89 2.93
C GLN A 48 -0.82 8.62 1.42
N TRP A 49 -1.97 8.43 0.79
CA TRP A 49 -2.07 7.97 -0.60
C TRP A 49 -1.40 8.92 -1.61
N GLU A 50 -1.67 10.22 -1.49
CA GLU A 50 -1.08 11.22 -2.40
C GLU A 50 0.44 11.27 -2.28
N LYS A 51 0.97 11.17 -1.05
CA LYS A 51 2.40 11.15 -0.77
C LYS A 51 3.05 9.90 -1.38
N THR A 52 2.44 8.73 -1.21
CA THR A 52 2.89 7.47 -1.81
C THR A 52 2.98 7.57 -3.32
N VAL A 53 1.91 8.05 -3.96
CA VAL A 53 1.87 8.17 -5.43
C VAL A 53 2.94 9.15 -5.92
N LYS A 54 3.08 10.33 -5.31
CA LYS A 54 4.10 11.32 -5.69
C LYS A 54 5.52 10.80 -5.50
N ALA A 55 5.79 10.06 -4.42
CA ALA A 55 7.10 9.45 -4.18
C ALA A 55 7.43 8.38 -5.24
N LEU A 56 6.45 7.57 -5.63
CA LEU A 56 6.61 6.55 -6.66
C LEU A 56 6.83 7.15 -8.05
N THR A 57 6.05 8.15 -8.44
CA THR A 57 6.22 8.82 -9.74
C THR A 57 7.51 9.60 -9.80
N GLY A 58 7.92 10.26 -8.71
CA GLY A 58 9.23 10.91 -8.61
C GLY A 58 10.41 9.93 -8.75
N LYS A 59 10.20 8.64 -8.49
CA LYS A 59 11.16 7.56 -8.69
C LYS A 59 11.06 6.88 -10.06
N GLY A 60 10.25 7.41 -10.98
CA GLY A 60 10.12 6.88 -12.34
C GLY A 60 9.14 5.72 -12.47
N LEU A 61 8.18 5.56 -11.57
CA LEU A 61 7.08 4.62 -11.80
C LEU A 61 6.28 5.07 -13.05
N GLU A 62 6.16 4.19 -14.05
CA GLU A 62 5.45 4.48 -15.30
C GLU A 62 4.12 3.72 -15.43
N LYS A 63 4.02 2.56 -14.75
CA LYS A 63 2.91 1.62 -14.88
C LYS A 63 2.38 1.25 -13.51
N SER A 64 1.06 1.22 -13.38
CA SER A 64 0.36 0.75 -12.17
C SER A 64 -0.76 -0.21 -12.55
N TYR A 65 -1.09 -1.14 -11.67
CA TYR A 65 -2.19 -2.08 -11.85
C TYR A 65 -3.14 -1.96 -10.66
N GLY A 66 -4.42 -1.65 -10.92
CA GLY A 66 -5.45 -1.66 -9.90
C GLY A 66 -5.97 -3.08 -9.67
N LEU A 67 -6.25 -3.46 -8.43
CA LEU A 67 -6.87 -4.77 -8.11
C LEU A 67 -8.33 -4.63 -7.67
N ASP A 68 -8.92 -3.46 -7.88
CA ASP A 68 -10.28 -3.17 -7.44
C ASP A 68 -11.31 -3.40 -8.57
N PRO A 69 -12.48 -4.01 -8.25
CA PRO A 69 -13.52 -4.27 -9.24
C PRO A 69 -14.20 -2.99 -9.76
N GLY A 70 -14.14 -1.89 -9.00
CA GLY A 70 -14.87 -0.65 -9.26
C GLY A 70 -14.07 0.48 -9.94
N LYS A 71 -12.78 0.29 -10.25
CA LYS A 71 -11.87 1.33 -10.77
C LYS A 71 -11.76 2.59 -9.89
N VAL A 72 -12.09 2.49 -8.61
CA VAL A 72 -11.98 3.56 -7.61
C VAL A 72 -10.51 3.99 -7.49
N ILE A 73 -9.58 3.04 -7.35
CA ILE A 73 -8.15 3.35 -7.19
C ILE A 73 -7.61 4.05 -8.43
N ALA A 74 -7.98 3.56 -9.63
CA ALA A 74 -7.62 4.18 -10.89
C ALA A 74 -8.18 5.62 -11.01
N GLY A 75 -9.39 5.86 -10.54
CA GLY A 75 -10.00 7.19 -10.50
C GLY A 75 -9.26 8.16 -9.57
N ILE A 76 -8.84 7.69 -8.40
CA ILE A 76 -8.06 8.51 -7.45
C ILE A 76 -6.66 8.79 -8.01
N LEU A 77 -5.99 7.79 -8.59
CA LEU A 77 -4.66 7.94 -9.18
C LEU A 77 -4.62 9.03 -10.26
N LYS A 78 -5.65 9.08 -11.12
CA LYS A 78 -5.79 10.10 -12.18
C LYS A 78 -5.95 11.53 -11.67
N ARG A 79 -6.35 11.72 -10.41
CA ARG A 79 -6.45 13.06 -9.79
C ARG A 79 -5.11 13.55 -9.26
N ILE A 80 -4.15 12.64 -9.05
CA ILE A 80 -2.85 12.93 -8.44
C ILE A 80 -1.76 12.97 -9.51
N THR A 81 -1.90 12.18 -10.57
CA THR A 81 -0.90 12.02 -11.63
C THR A 81 -1.55 11.77 -12.98
N GLU A 82 -0.79 12.02 -14.05
CA GLU A 82 -1.17 11.63 -15.42
C GLU A 82 -0.92 10.13 -15.71
N MET A 83 -0.59 9.33 -14.69
CA MET A 83 -0.32 7.90 -14.88
C MET A 83 -1.60 7.16 -15.27
N GLN A 84 -1.49 6.37 -16.33
CA GLN A 84 -2.55 5.43 -16.66
C GLN A 84 -2.46 4.21 -15.74
N ALA A 85 -3.51 3.98 -14.96
CA ALA A 85 -3.72 2.67 -14.34
C ALA A 85 -4.00 1.64 -15.44
N LEU A 86 -3.11 0.67 -15.58
CA LEU A 86 -3.31 -0.52 -16.41
C LEU A 86 -4.42 -1.38 -15.77
N ARG A 87 -5.10 -2.14 -16.63
CA ARG A 87 -6.36 -2.85 -16.34
C ARG A 87 -6.33 -3.67 -15.04
N THR A 88 -7.52 -3.82 -14.46
CA THR A 88 -7.77 -4.68 -13.30
C THR A 88 -7.33 -6.12 -13.57
N LEU A 89 -6.35 -6.63 -12.81
CA LEU A 89 -5.81 -7.99 -12.98
C LEU A 89 -6.81 -9.10 -12.61
N VAL A 90 -7.95 -8.75 -12.01
CA VAL A 90 -8.95 -9.68 -11.44
C VAL A 90 -9.78 -10.41 -12.53
N ARG A 91 -9.63 -10.08 -13.82
CA ARG A 91 -10.36 -10.79 -14.89
C ARG A 91 -9.63 -12.01 -15.48
N GLU A 92 -8.39 -12.29 -15.08
CA GLU A 92 -7.55 -13.31 -15.73
C GLU A 92 -6.92 -14.32 -14.76
N ILE A 93 -7.45 -14.46 -13.54
CA ILE A 93 -7.11 -15.56 -12.61
C ILE A 93 -8.37 -16.35 -12.27
#